data_AF-K9V5F8-F1
#
_entry.id   AF-K9V5F8-F1
#
_cell.length_a   1.000
_cell.length_b   1.000
_cell.length_c   1.000
_cell.angle_alpha   90.00
_cell.angle_beta   90.00
_cell.angle_gamma   90.00
#
_symmetry.space_group_name_H-M   'P 1'
#
loop_
_entity.id
_entity.type
_entity.pdbx_description
1 polymer ?
#
loop_
_entity_poly.entity_id
_entity_poly.type
_entity_poly.pdbx_seq_one_letter_code
_entity_poly.pdbx_strand_id
1 'polypeptide(L)'
;MSDRRRSEDYKQVSGYIPIDLAREFKSLCAREGISQSDALEEMTREWIARINGSAAIAKPVPMETIADVVTANIAKLKRCGVKNLQAIAKGEVLPTPGDFAIITSALGIPEEERKIIWQKTFKISVFSDSGSVNVYNNSGSIKGYEHRYS
;
A
#
# COMPACT_ATOMS: atom_id res chain seq x y z
N MET A 1 23.89 -31.59 26.24
CA MET A 1 23.42 -30.59 25.25
C MET A 1 24.65 -29.91 24.66
N SER A 2 24.94 -30.15 23.39
CA SER A 2 26.06 -29.49 22.71
C SER A 2 25.72 -28.02 22.49
N ASP A 3 26.63 -27.13 22.89
CA ASP A 3 26.51 -25.70 22.64
C ASP A 3 26.46 -25.45 21.12
N ARG A 4 25.27 -25.13 20.61
CA ARG A 4 25.04 -24.88 19.17
C ARG A 4 25.94 -23.76 18.63
N ARG A 5 26.44 -22.86 19.49
CA ARG A 5 27.36 -21.78 19.11
C ARG A 5 28.76 -22.27 18.73
N ARG A 6 29.10 -23.52 19.05
CA ARG A 6 30.37 -24.15 18.70
C ARG A 6 30.28 -25.02 17.45
N SER A 7 29.12 -25.05 16.78
CA SER A 7 28.96 -25.72 15.50
C SER A 7 29.65 -24.91 14.39
N GLU A 8 30.24 -25.60 13.42
CA GLU A 8 30.80 -24.97 12.21
C GLU A 8 29.71 -24.30 11.36
N ASP A 9 28.46 -24.73 11.50
CA ASP A 9 27.29 -24.18 10.80
C ASP A 9 26.66 -22.97 11.52
N TYR A 10 27.27 -22.50 12.62
CA TYR A 10 26.79 -21.35 13.37
C TYR A 10 27.40 -20.04 12.88
N LYS A 11 26.54 -19.08 12.54
CA LYS A 11 26.93 -17.68 12.34
C LYS A 11 26.03 -16.75 13.15
N GLN A 12 26.64 -15.83 13.90
CA GLN A 12 25.89 -14.80 14.62
C GLN A 12 25.51 -13.65 13.67
N VAL A 13 24.21 -13.36 13.63
CA VAL A 13 23.65 -12.14 13.05
C VAL A 13 23.16 -11.26 14.19
N SER A 14 23.49 -9.97 14.16
CA SER A 14 23.10 -9.01 15.20
C SER A 14 22.56 -7.73 14.59
N GLY A 15 21.62 -7.10 15.28
CA GLY A 15 20.95 -5.87 14.85
C GLY A 15 20.29 -5.16 16.01
N TYR A 16 19.92 -3.90 15.80
CA TYR A 16 19.19 -3.13 16.80
C TYR A 16 17.71 -3.52 16.82
N ILE A 17 17.17 -3.74 18.02
CA ILE A 17 15.75 -3.98 18.26
C ILE A 17 15.30 -3.05 19.40
N PRO A 18 14.24 -2.25 19.22
CA PRO A 18 13.67 -1.45 20.30
C PRO A 18 13.32 -2.29 21.52
N ILE A 19 13.52 -1.73 22.71
CA ILE A 19 13.37 -2.47 23.98
C ILE A 19 11.96 -3.05 24.18
N ASP A 20 10.93 -2.29 23.80
CA ASP A 20 9.53 -2.72 23.97
C ASP A 20 9.21 -3.89 23.05
N LEU A 21 9.67 -3.82 21.80
CA LEU A 21 9.50 -4.90 20.83
C LEU A 21 10.24 -6.17 21.27
N ALA A 22 11.47 -6.02 21.78
CA ALA A 22 12.23 -7.16 22.30
C ALA A 22 11.55 -7.81 23.51
N ARG A 23 10.88 -7.01 24.36
CA ARG A 23 10.13 -7.51 25.52
C ARG A 23 8.89 -8.27 25.09
N GLU A 24 8.11 -7.71 24.18
CA GLU A 24 6.90 -8.34 23.65
C GLU A 24 7.24 -9.66 22.96
N PHE A 25 8.24 -9.67 22.09
CA PHE A 25 8.73 -10.88 21.42
C PHE A 25 9.06 -11.99 22.42
N LYS A 26 9.83 -11.67 23.47
CA LYS A 26 10.18 -12.65 24.52
C LYS A 26 8.96 -13.16 25.27
N SER A 27 8.01 -12.28 25.55
CA SER A 27 6.77 -12.64 26.23
C SER A 27 5.93 -13.61 25.38
N LEU A 28 5.87 -13.38 24.06
CA LEU A 28 5.17 -14.26 23.13
C LEU A 28 5.86 -15.62 23.05
N CYS A 29 7.18 -15.67 22.86
CA CYS A 29 7.93 -16.94 22.85
C CYS A 29 7.68 -17.75 24.13
N ALA A 30 7.70 -17.10 25.30
CA ALA A 30 7.44 -17.77 26.58
C ALA A 30 5.99 -18.29 26.67
N ARG A 31 5.01 -17.51 26.21
CA ARG A 31 3.60 -17.89 26.22
C ARG A 31 3.31 -19.08 25.32
N GLU A 32 3.91 -19.10 24.14
CA GLU A 32 3.71 -20.16 23.14
C GLU A 32 4.62 -21.37 23.38
N GLY A 33 5.54 -21.31 24.35
CA GLY A 33 6.48 -22.41 24.64
C GLY A 33 7.54 -22.62 23.56
N ILE A 34 7.85 -21.59 22.78
CA ILE A 34 8.76 -21.64 21.64
C ILE A 34 10.10 -21.00 22.02
N SER A 35 11.22 -21.53 21.53
CA SER A 35 12.51 -20.90 21.77
C SER A 35 12.68 -19.65 20.91
N GLN A 36 13.31 -18.61 21.46
CA GLN A 36 13.58 -17.37 20.71
C GLN A 36 14.41 -17.62 19.44
N SER A 37 15.31 -18.61 19.49
CA SER A 37 16.13 -18.99 18.35
C SER A 37 15.30 -19.63 17.24
N ASP A 38 14.37 -20.53 17.57
CA ASP A 38 13.51 -21.17 16.58
C ASP A 38 12.57 -20.15 15.92
N ALA A 39 12.00 -19.24 16.72
CA ALA A 39 11.16 -18.15 16.20
C ALA A 39 11.96 -17.20 15.28
N LEU A 40 13.20 -16.85 15.64
CA LEU A 40 14.08 -16.05 14.78
C LEU A 40 14.46 -16.80 13.50
N GLU A 41 14.70 -18.11 13.57
CA GLU A 41 15.02 -18.93 12.42
C GLU A 41 13.84 -18.97 11.42
N GLU A 42 12.63 -19.19 11.93
CA GLU A 42 11.40 -19.19 11.13
C GLU A 42 11.19 -17.84 10.43
N MET A 43 11.21 -16.74 11.19
CA MET A 43 11.09 -15.39 10.62
C MET A 43 12.17 -15.09 9.57
N THR A 44 13.40 -15.58 9.78
CA THR A 44 14.50 -15.42 8.82
C THR A 44 14.24 -16.21 7.54
N ARG A 45 13.77 -17.45 7.65
CA ARG A 45 13.41 -18.29 6.48
C ARG A 45 12.27 -17.65 5.70
N GLU A 46 11.23 -17.17 6.38
CA GLU A 46 10.11 -16.47 5.75
C GLU A 46 10.57 -15.19 5.05
N TRP A 47 11.42 -14.39 5.69
CA TRP A 47 11.98 -13.19 5.08
C TRP A 47 12.77 -13.52 3.81
N ILE A 48 13.66 -14.51 3.86
CA ILE A 48 14.43 -14.96 2.69
C ILE A 48 13.49 -15.46 1.58
N ALA A 49 12.48 -16.26 1.92
CA ALA A 49 11.51 -16.76 0.96
C ALA A 49 10.71 -15.62 0.31
N ARG A 50 10.36 -14.58 1.06
CA ARG A 50 9.70 -13.38 0.52
C ARG A 50 10.59 -12.62 -0.45
N ILE A 51 11.88 -12.48 -0.14
CA ILE A 51 12.84 -11.78 -1.01
C ILE A 51 13.17 -12.60 -2.26
N ASN A 52 13.40 -13.91 -2.11
CA ASN A 52 13.80 -14.78 -3.22
C ASN A 52 12.61 -15.24 -4.08
N GLY A 53 11.43 -15.42 -3.48
CA GLY A 53 10.18 -15.72 -4.17
C GLY A 53 9.54 -14.49 -4.82
N SER A 54 10.07 -13.29 -4.55
CA SER A 54 9.62 -12.05 -5.15
C SER A 54 10.79 -11.24 -5.68
N ALA A 55 11.10 -11.43 -6.96
CA ALA A 55 11.74 -10.41 -7.79
C ALA A 55 10.88 -9.13 -7.95
N ALA A 56 9.88 -8.91 -7.09
CA ALA A 56 8.92 -7.82 -7.14
C ALA A 56 8.53 -7.35 -5.72
N ILE A 57 9.49 -6.96 -4.88
CA ILE A 57 9.20 -6.01 -3.79
C ILE A 57 10.26 -4.91 -3.79
N ALA A 58 10.17 -4.02 -4.77
CA ALA A 58 10.45 -2.62 -4.49
C ALA A 58 9.46 -2.22 -3.38
N LYS A 59 9.99 -1.96 -2.17
CA LYS A 59 9.37 -1.37 -0.96
C LYS A 59 7.85 -1.55 -0.77
N PRO A 60 7.36 -1.96 0.43
CA PRO A 60 5.99 -1.64 0.82
C PRO A 60 5.92 -0.12 1.05
N VAL A 61 5.74 0.64 -0.03
CA VAL A 61 5.06 1.93 0.08
C VAL A 61 3.65 1.54 0.49
N PRO A 62 3.18 1.93 1.69
CA PRO A 62 1.81 1.64 2.07
C PRO A 62 0.94 2.20 0.95
N MET A 63 0.09 1.36 0.35
CA MET A 63 -0.78 1.73 -0.76
C MET A 63 -1.87 2.67 -0.24
N GLU A 64 -1.49 3.91 0.05
CA GLU A 64 -2.31 4.88 0.77
C GLU A 64 -3.07 5.80 -0.17
N THR A 65 -2.60 5.92 -1.42
CA THR A 65 -3.15 6.84 -2.40
C THR A 65 -3.68 6.12 -3.63
N ILE A 66 -4.57 6.79 -4.37
CA ILE A 66 -5.04 6.29 -5.65
C ILE A 66 -3.89 6.10 -6.66
N ALA A 67 -2.82 6.90 -6.58
CA ALA A 67 -1.65 6.76 -7.46
C ALA A 67 -0.93 5.42 -7.24
N ASP A 68 -0.78 5.02 -5.97
CA ASP A 68 -0.18 3.73 -5.59
C ASP A 68 -1.06 2.56 -6.04
N VAL A 69 -2.38 2.69 -5.80
CA VAL A 69 -3.38 1.69 -6.18
C VAL A 69 -3.40 1.49 -7.70
N VAL A 70 -3.32 2.58 -8.47
CA VAL A 70 -3.29 2.55 -9.93
C VAL A 70 -1.95 1.98 -10.45
N THR A 71 -0.83 2.38 -9.86
CA THR A 71 0.50 1.89 -10.23
C THR A 71 0.61 0.38 -10.03
N ALA A 72 0.16 -0.12 -8.87
CA ALA A 72 0.19 -1.55 -8.54
C ALA A 72 -0.74 -2.40 -9.44
N ASN A 73 -1.83 -1.81 -9.96
CA ASN A 73 -2.86 -2.55 -10.69
C ASN A 73 -3.01 -2.12 -12.15
N ILE A 74 -1.98 -1.48 -12.73
CA ILE A 74 -2.06 -0.84 -14.05
C ILE A 74 -2.47 -1.83 -15.15
N ALA A 75 -2.04 -3.09 -15.06
CA ALA A 75 -2.36 -4.13 -16.03
C ALA A 75 -3.85 -4.51 -16.02
N LYS A 76 -4.49 -4.50 -14.85
CA LYS A 76 -5.93 -4.78 -14.69
C LYS A 76 -6.76 -3.57 -15.14
N LEU A 77 -6.30 -2.37 -14.83
CA LEU A 77 -7.01 -1.11 -15.09
C LEU A 77 -6.93 -0.62 -16.54
N LYS A 78 -5.93 -1.07 -17.34
CA LYS A 78 -5.85 -0.77 -18.78
C LYS A 78 -7.11 -1.14 -19.57
N ARG A 79 -7.90 -2.11 -19.07
CA ARG A 79 -9.14 -2.57 -19.70
C ARG A 79 -10.38 -1.76 -19.31
N CYS A 80 -10.25 -0.84 -18.34
CA CYS A 80 -11.38 -0.12 -17.74
C CYS A 80 -11.71 1.22 -18.42
N GLY A 81 -10.99 1.61 -19.48
CA GLY A 81 -11.32 2.78 -20.30
C GLY A 81 -10.95 4.15 -19.71
N VAL A 82 -10.26 4.19 -18.57
CA VAL A 82 -9.78 5.44 -17.96
C VAL A 82 -8.61 6.00 -18.77
N LYS A 83 -8.83 7.15 -19.43
CA LYS A 83 -7.84 7.77 -20.34
C LYS A 83 -6.61 8.31 -19.61
N ASN A 84 -6.78 8.76 -18.38
CA ASN A 84 -5.75 9.45 -17.59
C ASN A 84 -4.99 8.52 -16.63
N LEU A 85 -5.09 7.20 -16.81
CA LEU A 85 -4.54 6.21 -15.88
C LEU A 85 -3.04 6.40 -15.61
N GLN A 86 -2.26 6.72 -16.64
CA GLN A 86 -0.81 6.95 -16.53
C GLN A 86 -0.48 8.24 -15.78
N ALA A 87 -1.26 9.30 -15.98
CA ALA A 87 -1.06 10.57 -15.28
C ALA A 87 -1.43 10.46 -13.79
N ILE A 88 -2.47 9.68 -13.48
CA ILE A 88 -2.87 9.38 -12.09
C ILE A 88 -1.81 8.52 -11.39
N ALA A 89 -1.26 7.50 -12.06
CA ALA A 89 -0.20 6.65 -11.52
C ALA A 89 1.05 7.44 -11.12
N LYS A 90 1.39 8.48 -11.88
CA LYS A 90 2.53 9.36 -11.63
C LYS A 90 2.26 10.46 -10.60
N GLY A 91 1.01 10.61 -10.14
CA GLY A 91 0.60 11.70 -9.25
C GLY A 91 0.57 13.09 -9.93
N GLU A 92 0.65 13.16 -11.25
CA GLU A 92 0.64 14.41 -12.02
C GLU A 92 -0.78 15.03 -12.07
N VAL A 93 -1.82 14.19 -12.00
CA VAL A 93 -3.21 14.60 -12.12
C VAL A 93 -4.05 13.89 -11.06
N LEU A 94 -4.89 14.65 -10.35
CA LEU A 94 -5.88 14.10 -9.43
C LEU A 94 -6.99 13.38 -10.23
N PRO A 95 -7.44 12.19 -9.79
CA PRO A 95 -8.55 11.51 -10.47
C PRO A 95 -9.83 12.35 -10.34
N THR A 96 -10.61 12.41 -11.42
CA THR A 96 -11.99 12.89 -11.27
C THR A 96 -12.81 11.89 -10.43
N PRO A 97 -13.90 12.33 -9.77
CA PRO A 97 -14.78 11.42 -9.03
C PRO A 97 -15.27 10.23 -9.87
N GLY A 98 -15.49 10.44 -11.18
CA GLY A 98 -15.84 9.39 -12.13
C GLY A 98 -14.71 8.38 -12.37
N ASP A 99 -13.48 8.86 -12.62
CA ASP A 99 -12.32 7.98 -12.78
C ASP A 99 -12.07 7.14 -11.52
N PHE A 100 -12.20 7.77 -10.35
CA PHE A 100 -12.03 7.09 -9.06
C PHE A 100 -13.07 6.00 -8.84
N ALA A 101 -14.33 6.24 -9.18
CA ALA A 101 -15.39 5.24 -9.10
C ALA A 101 -15.10 4.04 -10.02
N ILE A 102 -14.65 4.30 -11.25
CA ILE A 102 -14.29 3.25 -12.22
C ILE A 102 -13.10 2.42 -11.71
N ILE A 103 -12.05 3.07 -11.22
CA ILE A 103 -10.84 2.41 -10.70
C ILE A 103 -11.17 1.53 -9.50
N THR A 104 -11.86 2.10 -8.50
CA THR A 104 -12.18 1.37 -7.26
C THR A 104 -13.19 0.25 -7.49
N SER A 105 -14.14 0.43 -8.40
CA SER A 105 -15.08 -0.61 -8.80
C SER A 105 -14.37 -1.75 -9.55
N ALA A 106 -13.46 -1.44 -10.47
CA ALA A 106 -12.71 -2.44 -11.23
C ALA A 106 -11.78 -3.29 -10.34
N LEU A 107 -11.33 -2.73 -9.22
CA LEU A 107 -10.49 -3.41 -8.24
C LEU A 107 -11.28 -4.11 -7.13
N GLY A 108 -12.61 -3.99 -7.11
CA GLY A 108 -13.44 -4.59 -6.08
C GLY A 108 -13.19 -4.03 -4.67
N ILE A 109 -12.73 -2.77 -4.58
CA ILE A 109 -12.40 -2.14 -3.29
C ILE A 109 -13.72 -1.85 -2.53
N PRO A 110 -13.82 -2.21 -1.23
CA PRO A 110 -15.01 -1.95 -0.41
C PRO A 110 -15.18 -0.45 -0.11
N GLU A 111 -16.40 -0.01 0.21
CA GLU A 111 -16.74 1.42 0.31
C GLU A 111 -15.94 2.17 1.39
N GLU A 112 -15.66 1.49 2.50
CA GLU A 112 -14.87 2.01 3.62
C GLU A 112 -13.45 2.36 3.17
N GLU A 113 -12.81 1.48 2.39
CA GLU A 113 -11.49 1.70 1.84
C GLU A 113 -11.49 2.80 0.77
N ARG A 114 -12.55 2.89 -0.05
CA ARG A 114 -12.71 4.00 -1.02
C ARG A 114 -12.68 5.35 -0.33
N LYS A 115 -13.38 5.50 0.79
CA LYS A 115 -13.40 6.76 1.57
C LYS A 115 -12.02 7.10 2.11
N ILE A 116 -11.27 6.11 2.61
CA ILE A 116 -9.91 6.30 3.13
C ILE A 116 -8.96 6.73 2.00
N ILE A 117 -8.95 6.01 0.87
CA ILE A 117 -8.08 6.31 -0.28
C ILE A 117 -8.39 7.70 -0.84
N TRP A 118 -9.68 8.04 -0.95
CA TRP A 118 -10.10 9.38 -1.39
C TRP A 118 -9.57 10.45 -0.44
N GLN A 119 -9.84 10.33 0.86
CA GLN A 119 -9.38 11.30 1.86
C GLN A 119 -7.86 11.47 1.87
N LYS A 120 -7.09 10.37 1.75
CA LYS A 120 -5.63 10.44 1.72
C LYS A 120 -5.09 11.08 0.43
N THR A 121 -5.71 10.79 -0.71
CA THR A 121 -5.37 11.40 -2.00
C THR A 121 -5.49 12.92 -1.94
N PHE A 122 -6.53 13.46 -1.29
CA PHE A 122 -6.73 14.91 -1.14
C PHE A 122 -5.96 15.54 0.03
N LYS A 123 -5.64 14.80 1.11
CA LYS A 123 -4.81 15.34 2.19
C LYS A 123 -3.37 15.61 1.74
N ILE A 124 -2.84 14.79 0.83
CA ILE A 124 -1.49 15.00 0.27
C ILE A 124 -1.45 16.21 -0.67
N SER A 125 -2.52 16.48 -1.44
CA SER A 125 -2.54 17.65 -2.34
C SER A 125 -2.54 19.01 -1.61
N VAL A 126 -2.89 19.06 -0.32
CA VAL A 126 -2.84 20.29 0.50
C VAL A 126 -1.44 20.54 1.08
N PHE A 127 -0.62 19.50 1.24
CA PHE A 127 0.75 19.64 1.79
C PHE A 127 1.85 19.71 0.74
N SER A 128 1.55 19.42 -0.53
CA SER A 128 2.53 19.47 -1.62
C SER A 128 2.54 20.79 -2.41
N ASP A 129 1.71 21.77 -2.07
CA ASP A 129 1.61 23.01 -2.84
C ASP A 129 2.61 24.10 -2.38
N SER A 130 3.87 23.93 -2.78
CA SER A 130 4.75 25.06 -3.07
C SER A 130 5.08 25.13 -4.56
N GLY A 131 4.17 24.67 -5.42
CA GLY A 131 4.50 24.36 -6.81
C GLY A 131 3.31 24.33 -7.75
N SER A 132 2.53 25.40 -7.76
CA SER A 132 1.74 25.88 -8.90
C SER A 132 0.82 24.85 -9.58
N VAL A 133 -0.47 24.86 -9.24
CA VAL A 133 -1.51 24.31 -10.12
C VAL A 133 -2.51 25.40 -10.50
N ASN A 134 -2.50 25.74 -11.80
CA ASN A 134 -3.49 26.59 -12.44
C ASN A 134 -4.87 25.94 -12.32
N VAL A 135 -5.75 26.60 -11.56
CA VAL A 135 -7.17 26.27 -11.45
C VAL A 135 -7.86 26.66 -12.76
N TYR A 136 -8.12 25.69 -13.63
CA TYR A 136 -9.07 25.88 -14.71
C TYR A 136 -10.48 25.84 -14.12
N ASN A 137 -11.00 27.02 -13.78
CA ASN A 137 -12.44 27.25 -13.60
C ASN A 137 -13.14 26.97 -14.93
N ASN A 138 -13.82 25.83 -15.05
CA ASN A 138 -14.82 25.64 -16.10
C ASN A 138 -16.21 25.62 -15.47
N SER A 139 -16.77 26.81 -15.30
CA SER A 139 -18.20 27.05 -15.10
C SER A 139 -18.93 26.67 -16.39
N GLY A 140 -19.40 25.42 -16.47
CA GLY A 140 -20.17 24.89 -17.59
C GLY A 140 -21.50 24.30 -17.14
N SER A 141 -22.49 25.19 -16.95
CA SER A 141 -23.94 25.00 -17.08
C SER A 141 -24.56 23.61 -16.82
N ILE A 142 -25.26 23.52 -15.69
CA ILE A 142 -26.32 22.53 -15.42
C ILE A 142 -27.43 22.72 -16.46
N LYS A 143 -27.63 21.74 -17.35
CA LYS A 143 -28.89 21.58 -18.09
C LYS A 143 -29.72 20.50 -17.38
N GLY A 144 -30.82 20.93 -16.76
CA GLY A 144 -31.82 20.05 -16.17
C GLY A 144 -32.51 19.19 -17.22
N TYR A 145 -32.69 17.92 -16.91
CA TYR A 145 -33.62 17.04 -17.63
C TYR A 145 -34.92 16.98 -16.84
N GLU A 146 -35.96 17.62 -17.37
CA GLU A 146 -37.35 17.26 -17.07
C GLU A 146 -37.63 15.87 -17.62
N HIS A 147 -38.18 14.98 -16.80
CA HIS A 147 -38.83 13.76 -17.30
C HIS A 147 -40.28 13.79 -16.82
N ARG A 148 -41.19 14.17 -17.71
CA ARG A 148 -42.62 13.87 -17.59
C ARG A 148 -42.82 12.38 -17.88
N TYR A 149 -43.70 11.74 -17.13
CA TYR A 149 -44.41 10.55 -17.57
C TYR A 149 -45.89 10.93 -17.70
N SER A 150 -46.43 10.63 -18.87
CA SER A 150 -47.86 10.64 -19.20
C SER A 150 -48.58 9.49 -18.52
#